data_AF-A0A536TV76-F1
#
_entry.id   AF-A0A536TV76-F1
#
_cell.length_a   1.000
_cell.length_b   1.000
_cell.length_c   1.000
_cell.angle_alpha   90.00
_cell.angle_beta   90.00
_cell.angle_gamma   90.00
#
_symmetry.space_group_name_H-M   'P 1'
#
loop_
_entity.id
_entity.type
_entity.pdbx_description
1 polymer ?
#
loop_
_entity_poly.entity_id
_entity_poly.type
_entity_poly.pdbx_seq_one_letter_code
_entity_poly.pdbx_strand_id
1 'polypeptide(L)' 'LKKTGGSTEPEAFVGALKGMKLMSPRGPIMIDPETRDIVQTVYIRRVEKVDGILYNIEFDKFPDVKDPGK' A
#
# COMPACT_ATOMS: atom_id res chain seq x y z
N LEU A 1 -14.62 8.79 -3.65
CA LEU A 1 -15.63 9.84 -3.89
C LEU A 1 -15.49 11.06 -2.98
N LYS A 2 -15.17 10.93 -1.68
CA LYS A 2 -15.02 12.12 -0.80
C LYS A 2 -14.08 13.20 -1.36
N LYS A 3 -12.92 12.79 -1.89
CA LYS A 3 -11.92 13.70 -2.48
C LYS A 3 -12.34 14.30 -3.83
N THR A 4 -13.29 13.69 -4.52
CA THR A 4 -13.88 14.20 -5.78
C THR A 4 -15.22 14.90 -5.57
N GLY A 5 -15.66 15.11 -4.32
CA GLY A 5 -16.97 15.69 -4.03
C GLY A 5 -18.16 14.86 -4.53
N GLY A 6 -17.97 13.54 -4.73
CA GLY A 6 -19.02 12.67 -5.29
C GLY A 6 -18.95 12.48 -6.80
N SER A 7 -18.06 13.17 -7.52
CA SER A 7 -17.88 12.96 -8.96
C SER A 7 -17.38 11.56 -9.27
N THR A 8 -18.04 10.92 -10.25
CA THR A 8 -17.73 9.61 -10.82
C THR A 8 -16.99 9.71 -12.15
N GLU A 9 -16.62 10.92 -12.59
CA GLU A 9 -15.87 11.13 -13.83
C GLU A 9 -14.47 10.48 -13.74
N PRO A 10 -14.05 9.67 -14.73
CA PRO A 10 -12.84 8.87 -14.65
C PRO A 10 -11.56 9.66 -14.37
N GLU A 11 -11.36 10.78 -15.06
CA GLU A 11 -10.16 11.62 -14.94
C GLU A 11 -10.09 12.27 -13.56
N ALA A 12 -11.21 12.77 -13.06
CA ALA A 12 -11.31 13.37 -11.74
C ALA A 12 -11.06 12.32 -10.64
N PHE A 13 -11.60 11.12 -10.82
CA PHE A 13 -11.41 10.01 -9.90
C PHE A 13 -9.94 9.56 -9.84
N VAL A 14 -9.33 9.27 -10.99
CA VAL A 14 -7.91 8.86 -11.07
C VAL A 14 -7.00 9.98 -10.55
N GLY A 15 -7.26 11.24 -10.92
CA GLY A 15 -6.53 12.40 -10.42
C GLY A 15 -6.57 12.51 -8.89
N ALA A 16 -7.72 12.21 -8.28
CA ALA A 16 -7.85 12.21 -6.83
C ALA A 16 -7.05 11.08 -6.14
N LEU A 17 -6.82 9.95 -6.82
CA LEU A 17 -6.07 8.82 -6.26
C LEU A 17 -4.56 9.02 -6.32
N LYS A 18 -4.03 9.74 -7.31
CA LYS A 18 -2.59 10.03 -7.42
C LYS A 18 -2.06 10.70 -6.14
N GLY A 19 -0.97 10.16 -5.59
CA GLY A 19 -0.34 10.64 -4.35
C GLY A 19 -1.18 10.41 -3.08
N MET A 20 -2.30 9.69 -3.16
CA MET A 20 -3.13 9.39 -1.99
C MET A 20 -2.35 8.53 -1.01
N LYS A 21 -2.35 8.92 0.27
CA LYS A 21 -1.78 8.15 1.38
C LYS A 21 -2.89 7.60 2.27
N LEU A 22 -2.72 6.38 2.75
CA LEU A 22 -3.66 5.77 3.68
C LEU A 22 -2.96 4.82 4.66
N MET A 23 -3.56 4.63 5.83
CA MET A 23 -3.15 3.60 6.77
C MET A 23 -3.91 2.31 6.43
N SER A 24 -3.20 1.33 5.89
CA SER A 24 -3.75 0.00 5.61
C SER A 24 -3.43 -0.95 6.76
N PRO A 25 -4.17 -2.07 6.95
CA PRO A 25 -3.77 -3.11 7.89
C PRO A 25 -2.35 -3.64 7.66
N ARG A 26 -1.82 -3.51 6.43
CA ARG A 26 -0.44 -3.87 6.08
C ARG A 26 0.61 -2.78 6.40
N GLY A 27 0.20 -1.67 7.00
CA GLY A 27 1.04 -0.48 7.22
C GLY A 27 0.70 0.70 6.30
N PRO A 28 1.46 1.80 6.38
CA PRO A 28 1.25 2.98 5.56
C PRO A 28 1.53 2.67 4.08
N ILE A 29 0.64 3.12 3.21
CA ILE A 29 0.80 3.00 1.75
C ILE A 29 0.49 4.32 1.05
N MET A 30 0.98 4.44 -0.18
CA MET A 30 0.70 5.56 -1.08
C MET A 30 0.41 5.04 -2.50
N ILE A 31 -0.44 5.74 -3.26
CA ILE A 31 -0.55 5.54 -4.70
C ILE A 31 0.43 6.47 -5.41
N ASP A 32 1.40 5.92 -6.12
CA ASP A 32 2.40 6.70 -6.85
C ASP A 32 1.72 7.57 -7.93
N PRO A 33 2.00 8.89 -8.00
CA PRO A 33 1.33 9.77 -8.94
C PRO A 33 1.71 9.54 -10.42
N GLU A 34 2.90 8.99 -10.67
CA GLU A 34 3.46 8.74 -12.00
C GLU A 34 3.01 7.37 -12.50
N THR A 35 3.30 6.33 -11.73
CA THR A 35 3.05 4.93 -12.15
C THR A 35 1.63 4.47 -11.84
N ARG A 36 0.94 5.15 -10.91
CA ARG A 36 -0.36 4.74 -10.33
C ARG A 36 -0.29 3.41 -9.58
N ASP A 37 0.91 2.91 -9.34
CA ASP A 37 1.14 1.69 -8.56
C ASP A 37 1.25 2.01 -7.06
N ILE A 38 1.14 0.97 -6.24
CA ILE A 38 1.27 1.07 -4.80
C ILE A 38 2.74 1.24 -4.39
N VAL A 39 2.98 2.21 -3.51
CA VAL A 39 4.20 2.34 -2.72
C VAL A 39 3.87 1.86 -1.31
N GLN A 40 4.62 0.88 -0.82
CA GLN A 40 4.31 0.21 0.45
C GLN A 40 5.57 -0.29 1.15
N THR A 41 5.44 -0.62 2.44
CA THR A 41 6.51 -1.31 3.17
C THR A 41 6.57 -2.77 2.73
N VAL A 42 7.77 -3.27 2.44
CA VAL A 42 8.05 -4.70 2.20
C VAL A 42 8.69 -5.29 3.44
N TYR A 43 8.09 -6.34 3.98
CA TYR A 43 8.55 -6.98 5.22
C TYR A 43 9.33 -8.24 4.94
N ILE A 44 10.44 -8.44 5.66
CA ILE A 44 11.13 -9.73 5.73
C ILE A 44 10.50 -10.53 6.88
N ARG A 45 10.13 -11.77 6.57
CA ARG A 45 9.30 -12.59 7.45
C ARG A 45 9.90 -13.98 7.64
N ARG A 46 9.66 -14.56 8.81
CA ARG A 46 10.01 -15.96 9.13
C ARG A 46 8.75 -16.71 9.53
N VAL A 47 8.64 -17.97 9.11
CA VAL A 47 7.55 -18.83 9.58
C VAL A 47 7.86 -19.25 11.02
N GLU A 48 6.95 -18.94 11.94
CA GLU A 48 7.02 -19.34 13.34
C GLU A 48 5.67 -19.88 13.82
N LYS A 49 5.69 -20.74 14.84
CA LYS A 49 4.49 -21.32 15.43
C LYS A 49 4.07 -20.48 16.63
N VAL A 50 2.89 -19.84 16.56
CA VAL A 50 2.27 -19.07 17.63
C VAL A 50 0.95 -19.74 17.99
N ASP A 51 0.79 -20.12 19.26
CA ASP A 51 -0.43 -20.78 19.78
C ASP A 51 -0.88 -22.00 18.96
N GLY A 52 0.09 -22.78 18.45
CA GLY A 52 -0.21 -23.98 17.67
C GLY A 52 -0.35 -23.75 16.16
N ILE A 53 -0.40 -22.50 15.70
CA ILE A 53 -0.65 -22.13 14.30
C ILE A 53 0.61 -21.51 13.70
N LEU A 54 0.87 -21.77 12.40
CA LEU A 54 2.00 -21.16 11.69
C LEU A 54 1.64 -19.74 11.24
N TYR A 55 2.46 -18.78 11.64
CA TYR A 55 2.38 -17.38 11.22
C TYR A 55 3.67 -16.99 10.53
N ASN A 56 3.56 -16.03 9.62
CA ASN A 56 4.72 -15.31 9.14
C ASN A 56 4.98 -14.15 10.11
N ILE A 57 6.03 -14.20 10.91
CA ILE A 57 6.39 -13.13 11.85
C ILE A 57 7.33 -12.16 11.13
N GLU A 58 6.97 -10.87 11.13
CA GLU A 58 7.79 -9.79 10.59
C GLU A 58 8.94 -9.51 11.55
N PHE A 59 10.17 -9.50 11.04
CA PHE A 59 11.36 -9.19 11.85
C PHE A 59 12.23 -8.07 11.26
N ASP A 60 12.03 -7.71 10.00
CA ASP A 60 12.70 -6.59 9.34
C ASP A 60 11.82 -6.00 8.22
N LYS A 61 12.16 -4.81 7.73
CA LYS A 61 11.37 -4.09 6.73
C LYS A 61 12.17 -3.10 5.88
N PHE A 62 11.70 -2.93 4.64
CA PHE A 62 12.06 -1.83 3.75
C PHE A 62 10.86 -0.90 3.57
N PRO A 63 10.90 0.34 4.07
CA PRO A 63 9.79 1.28 3.92
C PRO A 63 9.71 1.85 2.50
N ASP A 64 8.51 2.30 2.12
CA ASP A 64 8.24 3.10 0.91
C ASP A 64 8.79 2.52 -0.40
N VAL A 65 8.73 1.20 -0.56
CA VAL A 65 9.19 0.49 -1.76
C VAL A 65 8.19 0.69 -2.90
N LYS A 66 8.68 1.17 -4.04
CA LYS A 66 7.94 1.21 -5.32
C LYS A 66 8.08 -0.12 -6.07
N ASP A 67 7.23 -0.36 -7.06
CA ASP A 67 7.40 -1.46 -8.01
C ASP A 67 8.76 -1.36 -8.72
N PRO A 68 9.70 -2.30 -8.53
CA PRO A 68 11.02 -2.27 -9.16
C PRO A 68 11.00 -2.47 -10.68
N GLY A 69 9.87 -2.93 -11.25
CA GLY A 69 9.72 -3.16 -12.69
C GLY A 69 9.36 -1.92 -13.50
N LYS A 70 9.31 -0.73 -12.88
CA LYS A 70 8.87 0.53 -13.48
C LYS A 70 9.85 1.68 -13.24
#